data_AF-A0A268BW58-F1
#
_entry.id   AF-A0A268BW58-F1
#
_cell.length_a   1.000
_cell.length_b   1.000
_cell.length_c   1.000
_cell.angle_alpha   90.00
_cell.angle_beta   90.00
_cell.angle_gamma   90.00
#
_symmetry.space_group_name_H-M   'P 1'
#
loop_
_entity.id
_entity.type
_entity.pdbx_description
1 polymer ?
#
loop_
_entity_poly.entity_id
_entity_poly.type
_entity_poly.pdbx_seq_one_letter_code
_entity_poly.pdbx_strand_id
1 'polypeptide(L)'
;MITKETLPEPVAAASERSRQQDDERIDVCPAVCKDSQIPIHYYFTFMPSNEHLLVAEDGRIPAQDEVEELAARYYRYMTSVQMIRRLTSDNGVKLTDNRYHSFRQLLEAVEKNVMHLATDIIQQAFARFFELLDTIRQEQQTILKHTAEAEKLLDETIGKGTFTTAEQELMEQHLNKVVQAQYAIAQKKEETTASQAEVFEFFKEEMWLDLKLMFYYVRLRVLKRELWSDEEAYMQNPGHAALLPDGQDEQFKAFIKQKLRNEKKY
;
A
#
# COMPACT_ATOMS: atom_id res chain seq x y z
N MET A 1 -6.58 -24.49 -8.32
CA MET A 1 -6.12 -24.04 -6.99
C MET A 1 -5.00 -24.96 -6.59
N ILE A 2 -3.73 -24.52 -6.62
CA ILE A 2 -2.67 -25.31 -5.99
C ILE A 2 -2.88 -25.20 -4.48
N THR A 3 -3.50 -26.22 -3.92
CA THR A 3 -3.55 -26.50 -2.49
C THR A 3 -2.46 -27.51 -2.14
N LYS A 4 -2.18 -27.66 -0.85
CA LYS A 4 -1.34 -28.76 -0.33
C LYS A 4 -1.78 -30.13 -0.86
N GLU A 5 -3.08 -30.29 -1.14
CA GLU A 5 -3.72 -31.52 -1.63
C GLU A 5 -3.54 -31.76 -3.14
N THR A 6 -3.14 -30.73 -3.90
CA THR A 6 -2.95 -30.81 -5.36
C THR A 6 -1.48 -30.69 -5.77
N LEU A 7 -0.56 -30.58 -4.81
CA LEU A 7 0.88 -30.62 -5.06
C LEU A 7 1.30 -32.04 -5.49
N PRO A 8 2.31 -32.19 -6.37
CA PRO A 8 2.95 -33.47 -6.58
C PRO A 8 3.42 -34.06 -5.24
N GLU A 9 3.18 -35.35 -5.02
CA GLU A 9 3.58 -36.06 -3.81
C GLU A 9 5.06 -35.85 -3.43
N PRO A 10 6.03 -35.91 -4.38
CA PRO A 10 7.44 -35.65 -4.09
C PRO A 10 7.70 -34.23 -3.57
N VAL A 11 6.93 -33.27 -4.05
CA VAL A 11 7.04 -31.85 -3.69
C VAL A 11 6.46 -31.59 -2.31
N ALA A 12 5.29 -32.15 -2.02
CA ALA A 12 4.69 -32.07 -0.68
C ALA A 12 5.56 -32.77 0.38
N ALA A 13 6.14 -33.93 0.04
CA ALA A 13 7.05 -34.64 0.93
C ALA A 13 8.37 -33.88 1.16
N ALA A 14 8.84 -33.11 0.18
CA ALA A 14 10.01 -32.25 0.36
C ALA A 14 9.70 -31.04 1.26
N SER A 15 8.55 -30.37 1.08
CA SER A 15 8.16 -29.25 1.93
C SER A 15 8.04 -29.66 3.39
N GLU A 16 7.45 -30.83 3.68
CA GLU A 16 7.28 -31.27 5.07
C GLU A 16 8.59 -31.67 5.75
N ARG A 17 9.51 -32.27 4.99
CA ARG A 17 10.84 -32.62 5.53
C ARG A 17 11.70 -31.39 5.82
N SER A 18 11.47 -30.29 5.13
CA SER A 18 12.20 -29.04 5.30
C SER A 18 11.60 -28.13 6.37
N ARG A 19 10.43 -28.47 6.91
CA ARG A 19 9.81 -27.77 8.03
C ARG A 19 10.67 -27.93 9.28
N GLN A 20 11.04 -26.82 9.92
CA GLN A 20 11.89 -26.84 11.11
C GLN A 20 11.08 -26.89 12.40
N GLN A 21 9.82 -26.43 12.37
CA GLN A 21 8.96 -26.38 13.55
C GLN A 21 7.53 -26.88 13.25
N ASP A 22 6.95 -27.64 14.18
CA ASP A 22 5.62 -28.26 14.02
C ASP A 22 4.46 -27.24 13.95
N ASP A 23 4.70 -25.97 14.27
CA ASP A 23 3.75 -24.86 14.19
C ASP A 23 3.91 -23.98 12.95
N GLU A 24 4.91 -24.24 12.09
CA GLU A 24 5.12 -23.44 10.88
C GLU A 24 4.00 -23.59 9.85
N ARG A 25 3.30 -22.51 9.50
CA ARG A 25 2.37 -22.55 8.37
C ARG A 25 3.14 -22.49 7.05
N ILE A 26 2.76 -23.36 6.12
CA ILE A 26 3.36 -23.46 4.79
C ILE A 26 2.44 -22.78 3.80
N ASP A 27 2.87 -21.65 3.26
CA ASP A 27 2.17 -21.00 2.15
C ASP A 27 2.91 -21.32 0.83
N VAL A 28 2.15 -21.88 -0.11
CA VAL A 28 2.64 -22.24 -1.45
C VAL A 28 2.41 -21.04 -2.37
N CYS A 29 3.49 -20.50 -2.91
CA CYS A 29 3.40 -19.44 -3.92
C CYS A 29 3.31 -20.06 -5.32
N PRO A 30 2.77 -19.35 -6.32
CA PRO A 30 2.83 -19.83 -7.69
C PRO A 30 4.27 -20.18 -8.05
N ALA A 31 4.40 -21.38 -8.58
CA ALA A 31 5.56 -22.25 -8.48
C ALA A 31 6.49 -22.12 -9.71
N VAL A 32 5.95 -21.66 -10.84
CA VAL A 32 6.63 -21.73 -12.15
C VAL A 32 6.57 -20.39 -12.88
N CYS A 33 7.72 -19.87 -13.33
CA CYS A 33 7.77 -18.86 -14.39
C CYS A 33 7.67 -19.55 -15.77
N LYS A 34 6.49 -19.53 -16.40
CA LYS A 34 6.21 -20.30 -17.63
C LYS A 34 7.07 -19.95 -18.85
N ASP A 35 7.60 -18.73 -18.91
CA ASP A 35 8.35 -18.24 -20.08
C ASP A 35 9.84 -18.59 -20.00
N SER A 36 10.28 -19.13 -18.86
CA SER A 36 11.66 -19.51 -18.69
C SER A 36 11.86 -20.94 -19.20
N GLN A 37 13.00 -21.24 -19.84
CA GLN A 37 13.41 -22.64 -20.10
C GLN A 37 13.76 -23.40 -18.80
N ILE A 38 13.43 -22.81 -17.66
CA ILE A 38 13.84 -23.30 -16.35
C ILE A 38 12.79 -24.34 -15.91
N PRO A 39 13.21 -25.48 -15.35
CA PRO A 39 12.31 -26.52 -14.90
C PRO A 39 11.23 -26.00 -13.93
N ILE A 40 10.12 -26.73 -13.83
CA ILE A 40 9.05 -26.46 -12.85
C ILE A 40 9.64 -26.58 -11.45
N HIS A 41 9.60 -25.49 -10.69
CA HIS A 41 9.92 -25.47 -9.26
C HIS A 41 8.66 -25.13 -8.46
N TYR A 42 8.72 -25.16 -7.14
CA TYR A 42 7.66 -24.81 -6.21
C TYR A 42 8.27 -24.00 -5.08
N TYR A 43 7.77 -22.78 -4.88
CA TYR A 43 8.28 -21.85 -3.87
C TYR A 43 7.39 -21.88 -2.64
N PHE A 44 7.97 -22.26 -1.50
CA PHE A 44 7.33 -22.31 -0.21
C PHE A 44 7.86 -21.22 0.70
N THR A 45 6.96 -20.61 1.48
CA THR A 45 7.33 -19.76 2.60
C THR A 45 6.81 -20.40 3.89
N PHE A 46 7.69 -20.55 4.87
CA PHE A 46 7.37 -21.04 6.21
C PHE A 46 7.14 -19.85 7.15
N MET A 47 5.98 -19.80 7.79
CA MET A 47 5.61 -18.75 8.75
C MET A 47 5.56 -19.36 10.15
N PRO A 48 6.16 -18.77 11.21
CA PRO A 48 6.67 -17.41 11.28
C PRO A 48 8.17 -17.25 10.95
N SER A 49 8.90 -18.34 10.70
CA SER A 49 10.35 -18.32 10.51
C SER A 49 10.82 -17.50 9.29
N ASN A 50 9.93 -17.25 8.33
CA ASN A 50 10.21 -16.62 7.03
C ASN A 50 11.28 -17.37 6.24
N GLU A 51 11.45 -18.67 6.49
CA GLU A 51 12.30 -19.49 5.66
C GLU A 51 11.65 -19.75 4.30
N HIS A 52 12.50 -19.87 3.28
CA HIS A 52 12.08 -20.04 1.90
C HIS A 52 12.66 -21.32 1.34
N LEU A 53 11.84 -22.07 0.61
CA LEU A 53 12.26 -23.32 -0.01
C LEU A 53 11.80 -23.37 -1.47
N LEU A 54 12.73 -23.73 -2.34
CA LEU A 54 12.44 -24.09 -3.72
C LEU A 54 12.58 -25.60 -3.89
N VAL A 55 11.56 -26.20 -4.50
CA VAL A 55 11.51 -27.65 -4.75
C VAL A 55 11.20 -27.88 -6.22
N ALA A 56 12.04 -28.61 -6.94
CA ALA A 56 11.75 -29.04 -8.30
C ALA A 56 10.57 -30.02 -8.35
N GLU A 57 9.93 -30.20 -9.51
CA GLU A 57 8.77 -31.09 -9.67
C GLU A 57 9.03 -32.55 -9.24
N ASP A 58 10.27 -33.02 -9.35
CA ASP A 58 10.71 -34.35 -8.90
C ASP A 58 10.94 -34.46 -7.37
N GLY A 59 10.70 -33.38 -6.62
CA GLY A 59 10.94 -33.30 -5.18
C GLY A 59 12.39 -33.00 -4.79
N ARG A 60 13.27 -32.72 -5.76
CA ARG A 60 14.66 -32.31 -5.50
C ARG A 60 14.70 -30.86 -5.01
N ILE A 61 15.51 -30.60 -3.99
CA ILE A 61 15.89 -29.23 -3.62
C ILE A 61 17.06 -28.83 -4.54
N PRO A 62 16.91 -27.83 -5.41
CA PRO A 62 17.92 -27.49 -6.40
C PRO A 62 19.13 -26.80 -5.74
N ALA A 63 20.28 -26.84 -6.42
CA ALA A 63 21.51 -26.25 -5.91
C ALA A 63 21.45 -24.71 -5.95
N GLN A 64 22.17 -24.03 -5.06
CA GLN A 64 22.04 -22.58 -4.88
C GLN A 64 22.20 -21.77 -6.19
N ASP A 65 23.14 -22.16 -7.04
CA ASP A 65 23.44 -21.57 -8.35
C ASP A 65 22.32 -21.76 -9.39
N GLU A 66 21.58 -22.88 -9.33
CA GLU A 66 20.39 -23.12 -10.17
C GLU A 66 19.20 -22.24 -9.72
N VAL A 67 19.25 -21.76 -8.49
CA VAL A 67 18.12 -21.20 -7.76
C VAL A 67 18.19 -19.68 -7.66
N GLU A 68 19.36 -19.05 -7.72
CA GLU A 68 19.53 -17.61 -7.50
C GLU A 68 18.65 -16.75 -8.43
N GLU A 69 18.61 -17.03 -9.73
CA GLU A 69 17.78 -16.25 -10.68
C GLU A 69 16.29 -16.48 -10.44
N LEU A 70 15.88 -17.73 -10.21
CA LEU A 70 14.50 -18.11 -9.94
C LEU A 70 14.00 -17.50 -8.63
N ALA A 71 14.74 -17.72 -7.55
CA ALA A 71 14.44 -17.20 -6.22
C ALA A 71 14.32 -15.68 -6.25
N ALA A 72 15.19 -14.98 -7.00
CA ALA A 72 15.08 -13.54 -7.17
C ALA A 72 13.76 -13.11 -7.84
N ARG A 73 13.28 -13.85 -8.85
CA ARG A 73 12.00 -13.56 -9.52
C ARG A 73 10.80 -13.83 -8.61
N TYR A 74 10.76 -15.00 -7.95
CA TYR A 74 9.72 -15.35 -6.97
C TYR A 74 9.67 -14.31 -5.85
N TYR A 75 10.83 -13.96 -5.32
CA TYR A 75 10.96 -12.97 -4.26
C TYR A 75 10.43 -11.60 -4.71
N ARG A 76 10.77 -11.13 -5.91
CA ARG A 76 10.25 -9.85 -6.44
C ARG A 76 8.73 -9.85 -6.60
N TYR A 77 8.17 -10.93 -7.15
CA TYR A 77 6.72 -11.07 -7.30
C TYR A 77 6.01 -11.02 -5.95
N MET A 78 6.46 -11.86 -5.00
CA MET A 78 5.85 -11.95 -3.67
C MET A 78 6.07 -10.69 -2.84
N THR A 79 7.23 -10.06 -2.96
CA THR A 79 7.48 -8.74 -2.35
C THR A 79 6.48 -7.72 -2.88
N SER A 80 6.18 -7.73 -4.18
CA SER A 80 5.21 -6.79 -4.75
C SER A 80 3.81 -7.01 -4.20
N VAL A 81 3.37 -8.26 -4.12
CA VAL A 81 2.09 -8.64 -3.50
C VAL A 81 2.00 -8.20 -2.04
N GLN A 82 3.03 -8.51 -1.25
CA GLN A 82 3.07 -8.16 0.17
C GLN A 82 3.09 -6.64 0.36
N MET A 83 3.82 -5.91 -0.48
CA MET A 83 3.86 -4.46 -0.45
C MET A 83 2.50 -3.87 -0.78
N ILE A 84 1.81 -4.32 -1.83
CA ILE A 84 0.46 -3.84 -2.16
C ILE A 84 -0.46 -4.06 -0.96
N ARG A 85 -0.55 -5.28 -0.43
CA ARG A 85 -1.39 -5.61 0.74
C ARG A 85 -1.07 -4.75 1.96
N ARG A 86 0.21 -4.50 2.23
CA ARG A 86 0.64 -3.65 3.35
C ARG A 86 0.21 -2.21 3.14
N LEU A 87 0.48 -1.66 1.96
CA LEU A 87 0.16 -0.29 1.60
C LEU A 87 -1.34 -0.03 1.55
N THR A 88 -2.15 -1.06 1.30
CA THR A 88 -3.62 -0.93 1.14
C THR A 88 -4.41 -1.42 2.34
N SER A 89 -3.73 -2.02 3.34
CA SER A 89 -4.34 -2.39 4.62
C SER A 89 -4.95 -1.18 5.33
N ASP A 90 -5.81 -1.44 6.32
CA ASP A 90 -6.49 -0.41 7.14
C ASP A 90 -5.52 0.62 7.77
N ASN A 91 -4.24 0.27 7.90
CA ASN A 91 -3.18 1.15 8.40
C ASN A 91 -2.45 1.96 7.31
N GLY A 92 -2.48 1.51 6.04
CA GLY A 92 -1.77 2.12 4.92
C GLY A 92 -2.63 3.09 4.11
N VAL A 93 -3.89 2.75 3.89
CA VAL A 93 -4.91 3.65 3.32
C VAL A 93 -6.20 3.42 4.08
N LYS A 94 -6.52 4.33 5.00
CA LYS A 94 -7.89 4.43 5.54
C LYS A 94 -8.80 4.84 4.38
N LEU A 95 -9.37 3.84 3.69
CA LEU A 95 -10.41 3.96 2.67
C LEU A 95 -11.65 4.54 3.33
N THR A 96 -11.62 5.85 3.50
CA THR A 96 -12.59 6.61 4.28
C THR A 96 -13.32 7.56 3.35
N ASP A 97 -13.77 7.03 2.21
CA ASP A 97 -14.52 7.78 1.21
C ASP A 97 -15.69 8.53 1.87
N ASN A 98 -16.40 7.88 2.80
CA ASN A 98 -17.45 8.53 3.59
C ASN A 98 -16.96 9.68 4.48
N ARG A 99 -15.76 9.61 5.08
CA ARG A 99 -15.23 10.68 5.94
C ARG A 99 -14.68 11.84 5.10
N TYR A 100 -13.96 11.57 4.02
CA TYR A 100 -13.51 12.61 3.09
C TYR A 100 -14.69 13.28 2.38
N HIS A 101 -15.72 12.52 2.02
CA HIS A 101 -16.98 13.06 1.49
C HIS A 101 -17.69 13.94 2.53
N SER A 102 -17.84 13.45 3.76
CA SER A 102 -18.41 14.22 4.87
C SER A 102 -17.61 15.49 5.16
N PHE A 103 -16.27 15.40 5.12
CA PHE A 103 -15.37 16.53 5.32
C PHE A 103 -15.55 17.58 4.21
N ARG A 104 -15.60 17.14 2.94
CA ARG A 104 -15.85 18.02 1.80
C ARG A 104 -17.20 18.72 1.89
N GLN A 105 -18.29 17.98 2.13
CA GLN A 105 -19.63 18.56 2.27
C GLN A 105 -19.68 19.61 3.39
N LEU A 106 -19.01 19.33 4.50
CA LEU A 106 -18.92 20.25 5.61
C LEU A 106 -18.09 21.49 5.26
N LEU A 107 -16.99 21.32 4.53
CA LEU A 107 -16.16 22.42 4.03
C LEU A 107 -16.93 23.30 3.03
N GLU A 108 -17.70 22.71 2.11
CA GLU A 108 -18.60 23.44 1.19
C GLU A 108 -19.71 24.18 1.95
N ALA A 109 -20.25 23.58 3.01
CA ALA A 109 -21.22 24.24 3.86
C ALA A 109 -20.60 25.45 4.57
N VAL A 110 -19.38 25.31 5.09
CA VAL A 110 -18.65 26.43 5.69
C VAL A 110 -18.42 27.52 4.66
N GLU A 111 -17.81 27.18 3.53
CA GLU A 111 -17.53 28.08 2.41
C GLU A 111 -18.76 28.94 2.08
N LYS A 112 -19.92 28.31 1.82
CA LYS A 112 -21.17 29.03 1.48
C LYS A 112 -21.63 30.03 2.53
N ASN A 113 -21.35 29.78 3.81
CA ASN A 113 -21.80 30.67 4.89
C ASN A 113 -20.76 31.76 5.23
N VAL A 114 -19.46 31.55 5.00
CA VAL A 114 -18.40 32.50 5.40
C VAL A 114 -17.69 33.19 4.24
N MET A 115 -17.89 32.76 2.98
CA MET A 115 -17.10 33.26 1.85
C MET A 115 -17.31 34.76 1.56
N HIS A 116 -18.48 35.31 1.89
CA HIS A 116 -18.75 36.73 1.73
C HIS A 116 -17.89 37.63 2.65
N LEU A 117 -17.27 37.05 3.68
CA LEU A 117 -16.36 37.72 4.62
C LEU A 117 -14.89 37.44 4.27
N ALA A 118 -14.63 36.53 3.33
CA ALA A 118 -13.29 36.04 3.02
C ALA A 118 -12.55 37.01 2.08
N THR A 119 -11.28 37.26 2.41
CA THR A 119 -10.34 37.93 1.50
C THR A 119 -9.96 37.02 0.33
N ASP A 120 -9.37 37.59 -0.72
CA ASP A 120 -8.88 36.82 -1.88
C ASP A 120 -7.89 35.72 -1.48
N ILE A 121 -7.08 35.96 -0.43
CA ILE A 121 -6.13 34.97 0.09
C ILE A 121 -6.88 33.76 0.67
N ILE A 122 -7.92 34.02 1.47
CA ILE A 122 -8.75 32.97 2.07
C ILE A 122 -9.53 32.21 1.00
N GLN A 123 -10.07 32.91 -0.01
CA GLN A 123 -10.70 32.29 -1.17
C GLN A 123 -9.76 31.30 -1.87
N GLN A 124 -8.51 31.70 -2.13
CA GLN A 124 -7.50 30.82 -2.71
C GLN A 124 -7.14 29.64 -1.79
N ALA A 125 -7.11 29.86 -0.47
CA ALA A 125 -6.85 28.82 0.51
C ALA A 125 -7.95 27.74 0.50
N PHE A 126 -9.23 28.15 0.44
CA PHE A 126 -10.36 27.23 0.26
C PHE A 126 -10.24 26.45 -1.05
N ALA A 127 -9.96 27.12 -2.17
CA ALA A 127 -9.81 26.47 -3.47
C ALA A 127 -8.71 25.40 -3.47
N ARG A 128 -7.55 25.69 -2.90
CA ARG A 128 -6.45 24.72 -2.72
C ARG A 128 -6.83 23.56 -1.82
N PHE A 129 -7.62 23.81 -0.78
CA PHE A 129 -8.09 22.76 0.12
C PHE A 129 -9.10 21.84 -0.58
N PHE A 130 -10.01 22.38 -1.40
CA PHE A 130 -10.88 21.55 -2.24
C PHE A 130 -10.09 20.73 -3.26
N GLU A 131 -9.07 21.33 -3.89
CA GLU A 131 -8.18 20.62 -4.80
C GLU A 131 -7.47 19.45 -4.11
N LEU A 132 -6.97 19.63 -2.88
CA LEU A 132 -6.42 18.54 -2.07
C LEU A 132 -7.43 17.40 -1.91
N LEU A 133 -8.65 17.70 -1.49
CA LEU A 133 -9.68 16.68 -1.25
C LEU A 133 -10.04 15.93 -2.55
N ASP A 134 -10.06 16.63 -3.67
CA ASP A 134 -10.26 16.03 -4.99
C ASP A 134 -9.10 15.10 -5.40
N THR A 135 -7.85 15.55 -5.22
CA THR A 135 -6.66 14.72 -5.45
C THR A 135 -6.69 13.48 -4.57
N ILE A 136 -6.97 13.62 -3.26
CA ILE A 136 -7.03 12.47 -2.36
C ILE A 136 -8.06 11.45 -2.83
N ARG A 137 -9.26 11.90 -3.21
CA ARG A 137 -10.31 11.01 -3.70
C ARG A 137 -9.88 10.28 -4.97
N GLN A 138 -9.32 11.00 -5.94
CA GLN A 138 -8.88 10.43 -7.21
C GLN A 138 -7.77 9.38 -6.99
N GLU A 139 -6.78 9.70 -6.17
CA GLU A 139 -5.66 8.79 -5.92
C GLU A 139 -6.08 7.58 -5.06
N GLN A 140 -7.03 7.75 -4.13
CA GLN A 140 -7.64 6.61 -3.43
C GLN A 140 -8.36 5.66 -4.38
N GLN A 141 -9.06 6.17 -5.40
CA GLN A 141 -9.68 5.34 -6.44
C GLN A 141 -8.62 4.60 -7.28
N THR A 142 -7.51 5.25 -7.62
CA THR A 142 -6.36 4.63 -8.29
C THR A 142 -5.79 3.48 -7.47
N ILE A 143 -5.60 3.70 -6.16
CA ILE A 143 -5.11 2.67 -5.24
C ILE A 143 -6.08 1.50 -5.19
N LEU A 144 -7.38 1.75 -5.00
CA LEU A 144 -8.41 0.70 -4.96
C LEU A 144 -8.41 -0.16 -6.22
N LYS A 145 -8.42 0.50 -7.38
CA LYS A 145 -8.43 -0.17 -8.68
C LYS A 145 -7.23 -1.10 -8.83
N HIS A 146 -6.02 -0.59 -8.62
CA HIS A 146 -4.81 -1.39 -8.82
C HIS A 146 -4.58 -2.44 -7.74
N THR A 147 -5.11 -2.23 -6.53
CA THR A 147 -5.16 -3.26 -5.50
C THR A 147 -6.05 -4.42 -5.94
N ALA A 148 -7.27 -4.14 -6.38
CA ALA A 148 -8.21 -5.16 -6.84
C ALA A 148 -7.67 -5.90 -8.08
N GLU A 149 -7.05 -5.20 -9.03
CA GLU A 149 -6.40 -5.81 -10.19
C GLU A 149 -5.22 -6.71 -9.78
N ALA A 150 -4.40 -6.28 -8.82
CA ALA A 150 -3.30 -7.08 -8.30
C ALA A 150 -3.78 -8.31 -7.52
N GLU A 151 -4.81 -8.18 -6.69
CA GLU A 151 -5.42 -9.32 -5.98
C GLU A 151 -6.00 -10.33 -6.96
N LYS A 152 -6.70 -9.87 -8.00
CA LYS A 152 -7.21 -10.74 -9.06
C LYS A 152 -6.06 -11.46 -9.78
N LEU A 153 -4.98 -10.75 -10.12
CA LEU A 153 -3.81 -11.34 -10.77
C LEU A 153 -3.15 -12.39 -9.86
N LEU A 154 -3.07 -12.13 -8.56
CA LEU A 154 -2.57 -13.08 -7.58
C LEU A 154 -3.44 -14.33 -7.50
N ASP A 155 -4.77 -14.17 -7.43
CA ASP A 155 -5.70 -15.29 -7.37
C ASP A 155 -5.63 -16.14 -8.65
N GLU A 156 -5.46 -15.51 -9.81
CA GLU A 156 -5.24 -16.19 -11.10
C GLU A 156 -3.91 -16.97 -11.13
N THR A 157 -2.80 -16.37 -10.65
CA THR A 157 -1.50 -17.03 -10.62
C THR A 157 -1.45 -18.17 -9.61
N ILE A 158 -2.04 -18.01 -8.42
CA ILE A 158 -2.25 -19.09 -7.45
C ILE A 158 -3.16 -20.18 -8.02
N GLY A 159 -4.24 -19.77 -8.71
CA GLY A 159 -5.23 -20.67 -9.30
C GLY A 159 -4.62 -21.64 -10.30
N LYS A 160 -3.76 -21.13 -11.19
CA LYS A 160 -3.02 -21.90 -12.19
C LYS A 160 -1.68 -22.46 -11.70
N GLY A 161 -1.20 -22.01 -10.53
CA GLY A 161 0.04 -22.47 -9.92
C GLY A 161 1.33 -21.94 -10.54
N THR A 162 1.25 -20.99 -11.46
CA THR A 162 2.39 -20.46 -12.22
C THR A 162 2.23 -18.94 -12.38
N PHE A 163 3.29 -18.23 -12.75
CA PHE A 163 3.20 -16.88 -13.33
C PHE A 163 4.10 -16.77 -14.57
N THR A 164 4.00 -15.68 -15.33
CA THR A 164 4.85 -15.37 -16.48
C THR A 164 5.70 -14.13 -16.18
N THR A 165 6.72 -13.86 -16.99
CA THR A 165 7.50 -12.61 -16.82
C THR A 165 6.59 -11.40 -17.02
N ALA A 166 5.66 -11.47 -17.98
CA ALA A 166 4.67 -10.43 -18.22
C ALA A 166 3.75 -10.21 -17.00
N GLU A 167 3.36 -11.26 -16.29
CA GLU A 167 2.53 -11.14 -15.07
C GLU A 167 3.31 -10.60 -13.88
N GLN A 168 4.61 -10.91 -13.80
CA GLN A 168 5.49 -10.27 -12.82
C GLN A 168 5.61 -8.77 -13.10
N GLU A 169 5.89 -8.39 -14.34
CA GLU A 169 5.97 -6.98 -14.74
C GLU A 169 4.63 -6.25 -14.50
N LEU A 170 3.50 -6.91 -14.77
CA LEU A 170 2.18 -6.35 -14.51
C LEU A 170 1.92 -6.15 -13.00
N MET A 171 2.30 -7.11 -12.16
CA MET A 171 2.23 -6.97 -10.70
C MET A 171 3.09 -5.79 -10.21
N GLU A 172 4.31 -5.66 -10.73
CA GLU A 172 5.20 -4.54 -10.43
C GLU A 172 4.61 -3.20 -10.91
N GLN A 173 3.92 -3.17 -12.06
CA GLN A 173 3.20 -1.99 -12.54
C GLN A 173 2.08 -1.59 -11.57
N HIS A 174 1.27 -2.53 -11.08
CA HIS A 174 0.25 -2.25 -10.08
C HIS A 174 0.84 -1.69 -8.79
N LEU A 175 1.93 -2.28 -8.29
CA LEU A 175 2.66 -1.75 -7.13
C LEU A 175 3.12 -0.31 -7.38
N ASN A 176 3.76 -0.05 -8.53
CA ASN A 176 4.25 1.29 -8.87
C ASN A 176 3.10 2.31 -8.88
N LYS A 177 1.92 1.94 -9.40
CA LYS A 177 0.75 2.83 -9.40
C LYS A 177 0.22 3.11 -8.00
N VAL A 178 0.17 2.11 -7.12
CA VAL A 178 -0.21 2.31 -5.71
C VAL A 178 0.77 3.25 -5.00
N VAL A 179 2.07 3.04 -5.18
CA VAL A 179 3.11 3.89 -4.58
C VAL A 179 3.03 5.32 -5.10
N GLN A 180 2.88 5.51 -6.43
CA GLN A 180 2.74 6.83 -7.04
C GLN A 180 1.53 7.59 -6.50
N ALA A 181 0.39 6.92 -6.38
CA ALA A 181 -0.84 7.52 -5.85
C ALA A 181 -0.68 7.96 -4.39
N GLN A 182 -0.06 7.13 -3.54
CA GLN A 182 0.23 7.50 -2.15
C GLN A 182 1.21 8.68 -2.06
N TYR A 183 2.25 8.68 -2.89
CA TYR A 183 3.19 9.78 -2.96
C TYR A 183 2.51 11.10 -3.37
N ALA A 184 1.64 11.06 -4.39
CA ALA A 184 0.88 12.22 -4.84
C ALA A 184 -0.04 12.77 -3.73
N ILE A 185 -0.70 11.90 -2.97
CA ILE A 185 -1.48 12.29 -1.78
C ILE A 185 -0.59 13.00 -0.76
N ALA A 186 0.54 12.41 -0.40
CA ALA A 186 1.45 12.94 0.61
C ALA A 186 2.01 14.32 0.18
N GLN A 187 2.45 14.43 -1.07
CA GLN A 187 2.95 15.67 -1.63
C GLN A 187 1.88 16.77 -1.62
N LYS A 188 0.66 16.46 -2.09
CA LYS A 188 -0.42 17.46 -2.12
C LYS A 188 -0.83 17.91 -0.71
N LYS A 189 -0.81 16.99 0.28
CA LYS A 189 -1.03 17.35 1.70
C LYS A 189 0.04 18.32 2.19
N GLU A 190 1.30 18.07 1.90
CA GLU A 190 2.40 18.97 2.28
C GLU A 190 2.22 20.36 1.65
N GLU A 191 2.01 20.42 0.33
CA GLU A 191 1.80 21.67 -0.43
C GLU A 191 0.64 22.51 0.09
N THR A 192 -0.40 21.87 0.64
CA THR A 192 -1.61 22.54 1.09
C THR A 192 -1.65 22.79 2.60
N THR A 193 -0.63 22.40 3.36
CA THR A 193 -0.61 22.53 4.83
C THR A 193 -0.84 23.98 5.30
N ALA A 194 -0.20 24.95 4.63
CA ALA A 194 -0.38 26.36 4.94
C ALA A 194 -1.82 26.84 4.66
N SER A 195 -2.36 26.49 3.48
CA SER A 195 -3.74 26.86 3.11
C SER A 195 -4.78 26.20 4.01
N GLN A 196 -4.54 24.96 4.47
CA GLN A 196 -5.38 24.33 5.48
C GLN A 196 -5.37 25.13 6.79
N ALA A 197 -4.20 25.58 7.26
CA ALA A 197 -4.09 26.39 8.47
C ALA A 197 -4.82 27.73 8.32
N GLU A 198 -4.67 28.42 7.20
CA GLU A 198 -5.35 29.67 6.88
C GLU A 198 -6.88 29.51 6.93
N VAL A 199 -7.42 28.46 6.29
CA VAL A 199 -8.86 28.17 6.31
C VAL A 199 -9.36 27.92 7.74
N PHE A 200 -8.61 27.15 8.54
CA PHE A 200 -9.01 26.83 9.92
C PHE A 200 -8.91 28.02 10.88
N GLU A 201 -7.92 28.89 10.73
CA GLU A 201 -7.81 30.11 11.54
C GLU A 201 -8.89 31.13 11.15
N PHE A 202 -9.09 31.38 9.85
CA PHE A 202 -10.21 32.21 9.40
C PHE A 202 -11.54 31.70 9.94
N PHE A 203 -11.77 30.39 9.82
CA PHE A 203 -13.04 29.84 10.27
C PHE A 203 -13.21 29.91 11.80
N LYS A 204 -12.13 29.82 12.57
CA LYS A 204 -12.14 29.97 14.04
C LYS A 204 -12.44 31.42 14.47
N GLU A 205 -12.06 32.41 13.68
CA GLU A 205 -12.41 33.81 13.92
C GLU A 205 -13.90 34.05 13.65
N GLU A 206 -14.40 33.50 12.55
CA GLU A 206 -15.79 33.71 12.11
C GLU A 206 -16.82 32.79 12.79
N MET A 207 -16.40 31.70 13.44
CA MET A 207 -17.34 30.71 13.99
C MET A 207 -18.29 31.28 15.04
N TRP A 208 -17.90 32.34 15.76
CA TRP A 208 -18.70 32.94 16.83
C TRP A 208 -19.92 33.70 16.33
N LEU A 209 -20.00 33.98 15.02
CA LEU A 209 -21.10 34.72 14.42
C LEU A 209 -22.42 33.94 14.39
N ASP A 210 -22.37 32.60 14.40
CA ASP A 210 -23.54 31.74 14.33
C ASP A 210 -23.28 30.39 15.03
N LEU A 211 -24.26 29.93 15.83
CA LEU A 211 -24.30 28.58 16.41
C LEU A 211 -24.08 27.48 15.37
N LYS A 212 -24.60 27.66 14.15
CA LYS A 212 -24.42 26.73 13.03
C LYS A 212 -22.95 26.64 12.58
N LEU A 213 -22.25 27.76 12.54
CA LEU A 213 -20.82 27.81 12.20
C LEU A 213 -19.96 27.18 13.29
N MET A 214 -20.28 27.41 14.57
CA MET A 214 -19.63 26.68 15.67
C MET A 214 -19.79 25.16 15.54
N PHE A 215 -20.99 24.68 15.20
CA PHE A 215 -21.22 23.25 14.99
C PHE A 215 -20.37 22.70 13.84
N TYR A 216 -20.31 23.41 12.72
CA TYR A 216 -19.47 23.02 11.58
C TYR A 216 -17.98 23.01 11.94
N TYR A 217 -17.50 24.00 12.70
CA TYR A 217 -16.10 24.07 13.15
C TYR A 217 -15.72 22.88 14.02
N VAL A 218 -16.55 22.56 15.03
CA VAL A 218 -16.31 21.41 15.91
C VAL A 218 -16.28 20.11 15.10
N ARG A 219 -17.23 19.92 14.17
CA ARG A 219 -17.29 18.71 13.35
C ARG A 219 -16.12 18.61 12.37
N LEU A 220 -15.69 19.72 11.74
CA LEU A 220 -14.50 19.74 10.87
C LEU A 220 -13.25 19.38 11.65
N ARG A 221 -13.10 19.88 12.88
CA ARG A 221 -11.94 19.58 13.72
C ARG A 221 -11.89 18.10 14.12
N VAL A 222 -13.03 17.49 14.44
CA VAL A 222 -13.13 16.06 14.73
C VAL A 222 -12.75 15.24 13.49
N LEU A 223 -13.34 15.54 12.34
CA LEU A 223 -13.03 14.83 11.09
C LEU A 223 -11.58 15.05 10.65
N LYS A 224 -11.03 16.26 10.81
CA LYS A 224 -9.60 16.54 10.56
C LYS A 224 -8.73 15.64 11.43
N ARG A 225 -9.04 15.55 12.73
CA ARG A 225 -8.29 14.65 13.62
C ARG A 225 -8.41 13.20 13.14
N GLU A 226 -9.58 12.71 12.81
CA GLU A 226 -9.75 11.32 12.34
C GLU A 226 -9.04 11.00 11.02
N LEU A 227 -8.93 11.99 10.13
CA LEU A 227 -8.32 11.85 8.80
C LEU A 227 -6.78 12.05 8.83
N TRP A 228 -6.26 12.77 9.82
CA TRP A 228 -4.83 13.11 9.93
C TRP A 228 -4.13 12.56 11.21
N SER A 229 -4.84 11.95 12.18
CA SER A 229 -4.27 11.53 13.49
C SER A 229 -3.18 10.48 13.42
N ASP A 230 -3.14 9.67 12.37
CA ASP A 230 -2.20 8.55 12.27
C ASP A 230 -0.89 8.99 11.59
N GLU A 231 -0.90 10.12 10.89
CA GLU A 231 0.29 10.69 10.24
C GLU A 231 1.23 11.36 11.26
N GLU A 232 0.72 11.98 12.34
CA GLU A 232 1.56 12.54 13.40
C GLU A 232 2.37 11.44 14.13
N ALA A 233 1.78 10.26 14.34
CA ALA A 233 2.49 9.12 14.95
C ALA A 233 3.56 8.52 14.01
N TYR A 234 3.29 8.47 12.70
CA TYR A 234 4.21 7.97 11.68
C TYR A 234 5.37 8.95 11.40
N MET A 235 5.09 10.26 11.42
CA MET A 235 6.08 11.32 11.21
C MET A 235 6.92 11.63 12.47
N GLN A 236 6.39 11.41 13.67
CA GLN A 236 7.15 11.58 14.92
C GLN A 236 8.02 10.36 15.28
N ASN A 237 7.74 9.19 14.71
CA ASN A 237 8.55 7.99 14.93
C ASN A 237 8.71 7.17 13.63
N PRO A 238 9.56 7.64 12.69
CA PRO A 238 9.88 6.90 11.47
C PRO A 238 10.59 5.54 11.73
N GLY A 239 10.92 5.22 12.98
CA GLY A 239 11.52 3.96 13.43
C GLY A 239 10.54 2.95 14.07
N HIS A 240 9.25 3.26 14.17
CA HIS A 240 8.24 2.30 14.62
C HIS A 240 7.19 2.09 13.53
N ALA A 241 7.61 1.42 12.45
CA ALA A 241 6.68 0.65 11.66
C ALA A 241 6.02 -0.39 12.59
N ALA A 242 4.69 -0.45 12.55
CA ALA A 242 3.89 -1.44 13.25
C ALA A 242 4.55 -2.82 13.14
N LEU A 243 5.08 -3.30 14.28
CA LEU A 243 5.63 -4.65 14.50
C LEU A 243 6.38 -5.23 13.28
N LEU A 244 7.58 -4.69 13.05
CA LEU A 244 8.58 -5.30 12.15
C LEU A 244 9.15 -6.57 12.81
N PRO A 245 9.18 -7.72 12.12
CA PRO A 245 10.25 -8.68 12.32
C PRO A 245 11.55 -8.07 11.76
N ASP A 246 12.61 -8.05 12.57
CA ASP A 246 13.88 -7.30 12.38
C ASP A 246 14.68 -7.56 11.09
N GLY A 247 14.22 -8.46 10.19
CA GLY A 247 14.98 -8.88 9.00
C GLY A 247 14.78 -8.05 7.71
N GLN A 248 13.67 -7.32 7.55
CA GLN A 248 13.30 -6.67 6.28
C GLN A 248 13.65 -5.17 6.18
N ASP A 249 14.17 -4.58 7.26
CA ASP A 249 14.25 -3.12 7.41
C ASP A 249 15.37 -2.47 6.56
N GLU A 250 16.50 -3.16 6.37
CA GLU A 250 17.62 -2.68 5.55
C GLU A 250 17.30 -2.70 4.04
N GLN A 251 16.63 -3.75 3.56
CA GLN A 251 16.27 -3.88 2.15
C GLN A 251 15.12 -2.92 1.77
N PHE A 252 14.16 -2.72 2.68
CA PHE A 252 13.09 -1.73 2.51
C PHE A 252 13.63 -0.31 2.42
N LYS A 253 14.54 0.07 3.34
CA LYS A 253 15.22 1.37 3.30
C LYS A 253 16.08 1.53 2.06
N ALA A 254 16.78 0.48 1.62
CA ALA A 254 17.58 0.50 0.41
C ALA A 254 16.73 0.66 -0.87
N PHE A 255 15.61 -0.05 -0.98
CA PHE A 255 14.71 0.00 -2.14
C PHE A 255 14.07 1.39 -2.30
N ILE A 256 13.51 1.95 -1.23
CA ILE A 256 12.91 3.30 -1.24
C ILE A 256 13.98 4.35 -1.57
N LYS A 257 15.16 4.25 -0.95
CA LYS A 257 16.27 5.20 -1.19
C LYS A 257 16.83 5.11 -2.61
N GLN A 258 16.84 3.92 -3.22
CA GLN A 258 17.30 3.71 -4.59
C GLN A 258 16.27 4.21 -5.61
N LYS A 259 14.97 3.99 -5.39
CA LYS A 259 13.90 4.52 -6.23
C LYS A 259 13.86 6.06 -6.21
N LEU A 260 13.91 6.67 -5.03
CA LEU A 260 13.94 8.14 -4.88
C LEU A 260 15.20 8.79 -5.48
N ARG A 261 16.33 8.07 -5.55
CA ARG A 261 17.56 8.56 -6.22
C ARG A 261 17.47 8.53 -7.74
N ASN A 262 16.71 7.61 -8.30
CA ASN A 262 16.59 7.45 -9.75
C ASN A 262 15.59 8.46 -10.35
N GLU A 263 14.60 8.91 -9.57
CA GLU A 263 13.65 9.96 -9.99
C GLU A 263 14.25 11.37 -9.95
N LYS A 264 15.29 11.63 -9.13
CA LYS A 264 16.01 12.92 -9.12
C LYS A 264 16.98 13.13 -10.28
N LYS A 265 17.10 12.17 -11.20
CA LYS A 265 18.02 12.23 -12.35
C LYS A 265 17.33 12.62 -13.67
N TYR A 266 16.05 12.99 -13.63
CA TYR A 266 15.29 13.50 -14.76
C TYR A 266 14.73 14.89 -14.47
#